data_AF-Q4BUC7-F1
#
_entry.id   AF-Q4BUC7-F1
#
_cell.length_a   1.000
_cell.length_b   1.000
_cell.length_c   1.000
_cell.angle_alpha   90.00
_cell.angle_beta   90.00
_cell.angle_gamma   90.00
#
_symmetry.space_group_name_H-M   'P 1'
#
loop_
_entity.id
_entity.type
_entity.pdbx_description
1 polymer ?
#
loop_
_entity_poly.entity_id
_entity_poly.type
_entity_poly.pdbx_seq_one_letter_code
_entity_poly.pdbx_strand_id
1 'polypeptide(L)' 'MARNAYNNSEFAGVCFSPNGQTMFVNIYSPGLTLAISGSWQTI' A
#
# COMPACT_ATOMS: atom_id res chain seq x y z
N MET A 1 4.69 13.61 -1.03
CA MET A 1 5.62 12.45 -1.16
C MET A 1 5.33 11.46 -0.05
N ALA A 2 5.24 10.17 -0.35
CA ALA A 2 5.05 9.11 0.66
C ALA A 2 6.43 8.58 1.12
N ARG A 3 6.57 8.25 2.41
CA ARG A 3 7.78 7.63 2.97
C ARG A 3 7.42 6.39 3.79
N ASN A 4 8.25 5.36 3.72
CA ASN A 4 8.23 4.26 4.68
C ASN A 4 8.86 4.76 5.99
N ALA A 5 8.09 4.77 7.08
CA ALA A 5 8.58 5.22 8.39
C ALA A 5 9.20 4.09 9.22
N TYR A 6 9.03 2.83 8.80
CA TYR A 6 9.49 1.67 9.56
C TYR A 6 10.98 1.38 9.32
N ASN A 7 11.44 1.47 8.08
CA ASN A 7 12.83 1.24 7.69
C ASN A 7 13.14 1.89 6.33
N ASN A 8 14.35 1.64 5.81
CA ASN A 8 14.82 2.16 4.52
C ASN A 8 14.42 1.30 3.32
N SER A 9 13.55 0.30 3.47
CA SER A 9 13.10 -0.54 2.36
C SER A 9 12.05 0.18 1.51
N GLU A 10 12.05 -0.09 0.21
CA GLU A 10 11.15 0.48 -0.77
C GLU A 10 9.74 -0.14 -0.77
N PHE A 11 8.80 0.62 -1.36
CA PHE A 11 7.53 0.05 -1.78
C PHE A 11 7.74 -0.87 -2.98
N ALA A 12 7.13 -2.05 -2.94
CA ALA A 12 7.38 -3.15 -3.87
C ALA A 12 6.16 -3.56 -4.70
N GLY A 13 5.10 -2.74 -4.70
CA GLY A 13 3.91 -2.99 -5.49
C GLY A 13 2.64 -2.49 -4.82
N VAL A 14 1.63 -2.24 -5.64
CA VAL A 14 0.30 -1.80 -5.20
C VAL A 14 -0.78 -2.49 -6.02
N CYS A 15 -1.88 -2.85 -5.38
CA CYS A 15 -3.12 -3.21 -6.05
C CYS A 15 -4.33 -2.73 -5.22
N PHE A 16 -5.50 -2.75 -5.84
CA PHE A 16 -6.74 -2.31 -5.23
C PHE A 16 -7.73 -3.47 -5.18
N SER A 17 -8.55 -3.51 -4.13
CA SER A 17 -9.68 -4.42 -4.09
C SER A 17 -10.67 -4.08 -5.23
N PRO A 18 -11.43 -5.05 -5.76
CA PRO A 18 -12.37 -4.80 -6.86
C PRO A 18 -13.41 -3.71 -6.56
N ASN A 19 -13.80 -3.58 -5.30
CA ASN A 19 -14.74 -2.56 -4.82
C ASN A 19 -14.08 -1.20 -4.49
N GLY A 20 -12.78 -1.05 -4.69
CA GLY A 20 -12.06 0.21 -4.46
C GLY A 20 -11.92 0.65 -3.00
N GLN A 21 -12.32 -0.17 -2.03
CA GLN A 21 -12.33 0.21 -0.61
C GLN A 21 -10.99 -0.03 0.11
N THR A 22 -10.12 -0.85 -0.48
CA THR A 22 -8.82 -1.19 0.10
C THR A 22 -7.72 -1.07 -0.95
N MET A 23 -6.67 -0.35 -0.59
CA MET A 23 -5.38 -0.40 -1.28
C MET A 23 -4.46 -1.35 -0.52
N PHE A 24 -3.85 -2.28 -1.23
CA PHE A 24 -2.79 -3.13 -0.71
C PHE A 24 -1.45 -2.64 -1.24
N VAL A 25 -0.50 -2.35 -0.35
CA VAL A 25 0.85 -1.94 -0.72
C VAL A 25 1.89 -2.81 -0.01
N ASN A 26 2.93 -3.21 -0.74
CA ASN A 26 4.00 -4.06 -0.21
C ASN A 26 5.24 -3.25 0.16
N ILE A 27 5.94 -3.65 1.23
CA ILE A 27 7.31 -3.23 1.56
C ILE A 27 8.22 -4.45 1.36
N TYR A 28 9.25 -4.32 0.52
CA TYR A 28 10.07 -5.45 0.08
C TYR A 28 10.70 -6.22 1.25
N SER A 29 11.41 -5.53 2.14
CA SER A 29 12.01 -6.11 3.34
C SER A 29 11.44 -5.41 4.58
N PRO A 30 10.83 -6.14 5.53
CA PRO A 30 10.90 -7.59 5.73
C PRO A 30 9.78 -8.40 5.05
N GLY A 31 9.18 -7.93 3.96
CA GLY A 31 8.07 -8.61 3.28
C GLY A 31 6.72 -8.32 3.94
N LEU A 32 6.37 -7.04 4.07
CA LEU A 32 5.10 -6.61 4.67
C LEU A 32 4.08 -6.26 3.58
N THR A 33 2.82 -6.63 3.81
CA THR A 33 1.67 -6.13 3.04
C THR A 33 0.79 -5.29 3.96
N LEU A 34 0.56 -4.04 3.59
CA LEU A 34 -0.31 -3.12 4.32
C LEU A 34 -1.66 -3.04 3.63
N ALA A 35 -2.75 -3.21 4.38
CA ALA A 35 -4.11 -2.96 3.92
C ALA A 35 -4.56 -1.58 4.40
N ILE A 36 -4.85 -0.69 3.45
CA ILE A 36 -5.23 0.70 3.73
C ILE A 36 -6.64 0.95 3.21
N SER A 37 -7.57 1.17 4.12
CA SER A 37 -8.96 1.49 3.78
C SER A 37 -9.11 2.93 3.29
N GLY A 38 -9.94 3.13 2.27
CA GLY A 38 -10.23 4.44 1.67
C GLY A 38 -11.13 4.34 0.44
N SER A 39 -11.69 5.47 -0.02
CA SER A 39 -12.46 5.52 -1.28
C SER A 39 -11.51 5.73 -2.46
N TRP A 40 -10.81 4.68 -2.89
CA TRP A 40 -9.73 4.78 -3.89
C TRP A 40 -10.22 4.87 -5.34
N GLN A 41 -11.53 4.71 -5.58
CA GLN A 41 -12.16 4.84 -6.91
C GLN A 41 -12.72 6.23 -7.22
N THR A 42 -12.70 7.16 -6.26
CA THR A 42 -13.24 8.52 -6.44
C THR A 42 -12.10 9.48 -6.74
N ILE A 43 -12.16 10.17 -7.89
CA ILE A 43 -11.27 11.31 -8.23
C ILE A 43 -11.94 12.59 -7.75
#